data_AF-A0A967LTI2-F1
#
_entry.id   AF-A0A967LTI2-F1
#
_cell.length_a   1.000
_cell.length_b   1.000
_cell.length_c   1.000
_cell.angle_alpha   90.00
_cell.angle_beta   90.00
_cell.angle_gamma   90.00
#
_symmetry.space_group_name_H-M   'P 1'
#
loop_
_entity.id
_entity.type
_entity.pdbx_description
1 polymer ?
#
loop_
_entity_poly.entity_id
_entity_poly.type
_entity_poly.pdbx_seq_one_letter_code
_entity_poly.pdbx_strand_id
1 'polypeptide(L)' 'WCFPVLREGTPVLEASSLGHPLLSDQERRGSDVRVDPPGRFLLVTGSNMSGKSTLLRSVGLAAVLAQAGSVVCA' A
#
# COMPACT_ATOMS: atom_id res chain seq x y z
N TRP A 1 -6.95 -8.94 -3.10
CA TRP A 1 -7.82 -8.63 -1.94
C TRP A 1 -7.52 -9.65 -0.87
N CYS A 2 -7.17 -9.20 0.31
CA CYS A 2 -6.84 -10.08 1.43
C CYS A 2 -7.19 -9.44 2.77
N PHE A 3 -7.33 -10.27 3.80
CA PHE A 3 -7.34 -9.77 5.17
C PHE A 3 -5.92 -9.36 5.57
N PRO A 4 -5.71 -8.13 6.06
CA PRO A 4 -4.41 -7.71 6.52
C PRO A 4 -4.04 -8.41 7.83
N VAL A 5 -2.73 -8.59 8.05
CA VAL A 5 -2.21 -9.11 9.32
C VAL A 5 -1.77 -7.95 10.19
N LEU A 6 -2.47 -7.72 11.30
CA LEU A 6 -2.05 -6.77 12.32
C LEU A 6 -0.96 -7.42 13.19
N ARG A 7 0.16 -6.72 13.37
CA ARG A 7 1.28 -7.16 14.21
C ARG A 7 1.40 -6.24 15.43
N GLU A 8 1.63 -6.83 16.59
CA GLU A 8 2.04 -6.09 17.78
C GLU A 8 3.56 -5.84 17.77
N GLY A 9 4.02 -4.80 18.47
CA GLY A 9 5.43 -4.48 18.63
C GLY A 9 5.93 -3.46 17.60
N THR A 10 6.98 -3.82 16.85
CA THR A 10 7.66 -2.87 15.94
C THR A 10 6.74 -2.47 14.77
N PRO A 11 6.53 -1.17 14.52
CA PRO A 11 5.76 -0.71 13.37
C PRO A 11 6.35 -1.22 12.06
N VAL A 12 5.49 -1.86 11.25
CA VAL A 12 5.82 -2.38 9.93
C VAL A 12 4.68 -2.07 8.96
N LEU A 13 5.03 -1.66 7.76
CA LEU A 13 4.12 -1.67 6.62
C LEU A 13 4.74 -2.53 5.53
N GLU A 14 4.13 -3.66 5.24
CA GLU A 14 4.56 -4.59 4.20
C GLU A 14 3.34 -5.03 3.39
N ALA A 15 3.42 -4.90 2.07
CA ALA A 15 2.39 -5.34 1.14
C ALA A 15 3.05 -5.83 -0.15
N SER A 16 2.52 -6.93 -0.69
CA SER A 16 2.87 -7.43 -2.01
C SER A 16 1.74 -7.12 -2.99
N SER A 17 2.09 -6.78 -4.23
CA SER A 17 1.13 -6.44 -5.30
C SER A 17 0.04 -5.44 -4.87
N LEU A 18 0.37 -4.46 -4.02
CA LEU A 18 -0.56 -3.47 -3.51
C LEU A 18 -1.14 -2.64 -4.67
N GLY A 19 -2.46 -2.57 -4.74
CA GLY A 19 -3.17 -1.84 -5.79
C GLY A 19 -4.17 -0.83 -5.25
N HIS A 20 -4.59 0.09 -6.12
CA HIS A 20 -5.66 1.03 -5.79
C HIS A 20 -7.03 0.37 -6.09
N PRO A 21 -7.93 0.22 -5.12
CA PRO A 21 -9.19 -0.52 -5.27
C PRO A 21 -10.19 0.15 -6.22
N LEU A 22 -10.03 1.44 -6.53
CA LEU A 22 -10.86 2.14 -7.51
C LEU A 22 -10.35 2.03 -8.96
N LEU A 23 -9.21 1.36 -9.19
CA LEU A 23 -8.75 1.06 -10.54
C LEU A 23 -9.32 -0.29 -10.98
N SER A 24 -9.68 -0.40 -12.27
CA SER A 24 -10.13 -1.66 -12.85
C SER A 24 -9.01 -2.72 -12.80
N ASP A 25 -9.37 -4.00 -12.78
CA ASP A 25 -8.37 -5.08 -12.75
C ASP A 25 -7.43 -5.07 -13.97
N GLN A 26 -7.87 -4.52 -15.11
CA GLN A 26 -7.05 -4.40 -16.32
C GLN A 26 -6.02 -3.28 -16.24
N GLU A 27 -6.36 -2.17 -15.57
CA GLU A 27 -5.50 -0.99 -15.46
C GLU A 27 -4.64 -1.01 -14.20
N ARG A 28 -5.08 -1.74 -13.17
CA ARG A 28 -4.42 -1.82 -11.87
C ARG A 28 -3.07 -2.52 -12.01
N ARG A 29 -2.01 -1.78 -11.68
CA ARG A 29 -0.66 -2.31 -11.51
C ARG A 29 -0.37 -2.41 -10.01
N GLY A 30 -0.06 -3.62 -9.55
CA GLY A 30 0.35 -3.85 -8.17
C GLY A 30 1.79 -3.40 -7.94
N SER A 31 2.05 -2.83 -6.77
CA SER A 31 3.40 -2.46 -6.34
C SER A 31 3.72 -3.12 -5.00
N ASP A 32 4.91 -3.70 -4.89
CA ASP A 32 5.40 -4.16 -3.61
C ASP A 32 5.87 -2.95 -2.78
N VAL A 33 5.48 -2.91 -1.51
CA VAL A 33 5.82 -1.81 -0.60
C VAL A 33 6.28 -2.39 0.71
N ARG A 34 7.42 -1.90 1.20
CA ARG A 34 7.96 -2.28 2.49
C ARG A 34 8.58 -1.07 3.19
N VAL A 35 8.13 -0.78 4.40
CA VAL A 35 8.60 0.31 5.25
C VAL A 35 8.81 -0.24 6.67
N ASP A 36 10.05 -0.64 6.93
CA ASP A 36 10.59 -1.09 8.21
C ASP A 36 12.12 -1.01 8.21
N PRO A 37 12.79 -0.90 9.37
CA PRO A 37 12.23 -0.63 10.70
C PRO A 37 11.90 0.87 10.89
N PRO A 38 11.44 1.31 12.09
CA PRO A 38 11.23 2.72 12.40
C PRO A 38 12.44 3.60 12.05
N GLY A 39 12.17 4.79 11.52
CA GLY A 39 13.21 5.71 11.03
C GLY A 39 13.51 5.56 9.53
N ARG A 40 12.94 4.57 8.83
CA ARG A 40 12.94 4.54 7.36
C ARG A 40 11.77 5.32 6.78
N PHE A 41 11.99 5.90 5.60
CA PHE A 41 10.97 6.54 4.80
C PHE A 41 11.08 6.06 3.34
N LEU A 42 9.94 6.03 2.65
CA LEU A 42 9.88 5.71 1.23
C LEU A 42 10.00 7.00 0.41
N LEU A 43 11.11 7.18 -0.31
CA LEU A 43 11.28 8.26 -1.28
C LEU A 43 10.76 7.83 -2.65
N VAL A 44 9.66 8.43 -3.12
CA VAL A 44 9.04 8.12 -4.41
C VAL A 44 9.37 9.22 -5.43
N THR A 45 10.18 8.91 -6.43
CA THR A 45 10.53 9.81 -7.55
C THR A 45 10.06 9.22 -8.89
N GLY A 46 10.09 10.03 -9.95
CA GLY A 46 9.68 9.60 -11.31
C GLY A 46 8.92 10.67 -12.09
N SER A 47 8.67 10.42 -13.38
CA SER A 47 8.00 11.36 -14.29
C SER A 47 6.54 11.62 -13.90
N ASN A 48 5.96 12.70 -14.42
CA ASN A 48 4.53 12.94 -14.27
C ASN A 48 3.73 11.76 -14.83
N MET A 49 2.60 11.47 -14.19
CA MET A 49 1.68 10.38 -14.56
C MET A 49 2.26 8.95 -14.42
N SER A 50 3.46 8.77 -13.84
CA SER A 50 4.07 7.45 -13.63
C SER A 50 3.45 6.61 -12.49
N GLY A 51 2.29 7.01 -11.96
CA GLY A 51 1.60 6.27 -10.88
C GLY A 51 2.06 6.57 -9.45
N LYS A 52 2.95 7.56 -9.22
CA LYS A 52 3.42 7.92 -7.85
C LYS A 52 2.29 8.24 -6.88
N SER A 53 1.34 9.10 -7.30
CA SER A 53 0.18 9.46 -6.47
C SER A 53 -0.74 8.27 -6.25
N THR A 54 -0.86 7.38 -7.24
CA THR A 54 -1.63 6.13 -7.12
C THR A 54 -1.01 5.22 -6.07
N LEU A 55 0.31 5.05 -6.05
CA LEU A 55 1.02 4.27 -5.04
C LEU A 55 0.77 4.84 -3.63
N LEU A 56 1.03 6.14 -3.42
CA LEU A 56 0.87 6.77 -2.11
C LEU A 56 -0.59 6.68 -1.59
N ARG A 57 -1.57 6.88 -2.48
CA ARG A 57 -3.00 6.72 -2.13
C ARG A 57 -3.34 5.27 -1.82
N SER A 58 -2.79 4.30 -2.54
CA SER A 58 -3.02 2.87 -2.28
C SER A 58 -2.48 2.47 -0.90
N VAL A 59 -1.29 2.94 -0.54
CA VAL A 59 -0.69 2.73 0.80
C VAL A 59 -1.58 3.31 1.89
N GLY A 60 -1.99 4.58 1.76
CA GLY A 60 -2.85 5.24 2.73
C GLY A 60 -4.22 4.54 2.88
N LEU A 61 -4.83 4.16 1.76
CA LEU A 61 -6.13 3.50 1.77
C LEU A 61 -6.05 2.09 2.38
N ALA A 62 -5.01 1.31 2.06
CA ALA A 62 -4.80 0.00 2.68
C ALA A 62 -4.59 0.12 4.19
N ALA A 63 -3.84 1.12 4.66
CA ALA A 63 -3.66 1.36 6.08
C ALA A 63 -4.99 1.70 6.79
N VAL A 64 -5.82 2.56 6.19
CA VAL A 64 -7.14 2.90 6.74
C VAL A 64 -8.08 1.69 6.74
N LEU A 65 -8.16 0.94 5.64
CA LEU A 65 -9.00 -0.25 5.54
C LEU A 65 -8.57 -1.33 6.53
N ALA A 66 -7.26 -1.55 6.70
CA ALA A 66 -6.74 -2.50 7.67
C ALA A 66 -7.09 -2.12 9.12
N GLN A 67 -6.93 -0.85 9.48
CA GLN A 67 -7.29 -0.34 10.80
C GLN A 67 -8.80 -0.33 11.04
N ALA A 68 -9.60 -0.24 9.98
CA ALA A 68 -11.05 -0.37 10.05
C ALA A 68 -11.54 -1.84 10.12
N GLY A 69 -10.63 -2.81 10.10
CA GLY A 69 -10.98 -4.25 10.13
C GLY A 69 -11.50 -4.79 8.80
N SER A 70 -11.25 -4.10 7.69
CA SER A 70 -11.68 -4.49 6.35
C SER A 70 -10.59 -5.26 5.59
N VAL A 71 -10.97 -5.84 4.45
CA VAL A 71 -10.04 -6.39 3.47
C VAL A 71 -9.32 -5.26 2.71
N VAL A 72 -8.07 -5.52 2.32
CA VAL A 72 -7.23 -4.58 1.56
C VAL A 72 -7.00 -5.07 0.14
N CYS A 73 -6.74 -4.14 -0.78
CA CYS A 73 -6.40 -4.44 -2.17
C CYS A 73 -4.91 -4.79 -2.31
N ALA A 74 -4.53 -5.94 -1.78
CA ALA A 74 -3.22 -6.59 -1.93
C ALA A 74 -3.43 -8.10 -2.06
#